data_AF-A0A7V1M7J6-F1
#
_entry.id   AF-A0A7V1M7J6-F1
#
_cell.length_a   1.000
_cell.length_b   1.000
_cell.length_c   1.000
_cell.angle_alpha   90.00
_cell.angle_beta   90.00
_cell.angle_gamma   90.00
#
_symmetry.space_group_name_H-M   'P 1'
#
loop_
_entity.id
_entity.type
_entity.pdbx_description
1 polymer ?
#
loop_
_entity_poly.entity_id
_entity_poly.type
_entity_poly.pdbx_seq_one_letter_code
_entity_poly.pdbx_strand_id
1 'polypeptide(L)'
;MFRTLLVTVLLLIAAAMANAQIRVTAQPVPAGVNLNNNGLAPQVAPDYSNTTNPTNYYFPGGAGAIVADDVHRITSLPIAQISFGYYAPTAAPDVTMYIYNNVGDFTLPAALIASYPLGTLNGSGAWIYTISLSTPLAAPADLWIGFSFSVADAGLLIYDPPTVGTSHDLFTIDNGGPYWFGGNPVANFYLETVPVPEPASLLALGSGVMGLFALRRRRA
;
A
#
# COMPACT_ATOMS: atom_id res chain seq x y z
N MET A 1 -45.39 -28.93 -22.90
CA MET A 1 -44.28 -29.28 -23.80
C MET A 1 -43.54 -28.02 -24.19
N PHE A 2 -42.30 -27.91 -23.69
CA PHE A 2 -41.15 -27.20 -24.24
C PHE A 2 -41.36 -25.93 -25.08
N ARG A 3 -40.91 -24.79 -24.55
CA ARG A 3 -39.79 -24.03 -25.13
C ARG A 3 -39.30 -22.94 -24.17
N THR A 4 -38.29 -23.32 -23.41
CA THR A 4 -37.29 -22.50 -22.75
C THR A 4 -36.70 -21.48 -23.73
N LEU A 5 -36.81 -20.18 -23.41
CA LEU A 5 -35.91 -19.18 -23.97
C LEU A 5 -35.18 -18.48 -22.83
N LEU A 6 -33.95 -18.94 -22.67
CA LEU A 6 -32.86 -18.41 -21.89
C LEU A 6 -32.62 -16.96 -22.34
N VAL A 7 -32.85 -15.97 -21.48
CA VAL A 7 -32.30 -14.62 -21.67
C VAL A 7 -31.40 -14.35 -20.48
N THR A 8 -30.13 -14.62 -20.74
CA THR A 8 -28.97 -14.37 -19.90
C THR A 8 -28.96 -12.91 -19.45
N VAL A 9 -29.29 -12.64 -18.18
CA VAL A 9 -29.05 -11.32 -17.59
C VAL A 9 -27.55 -11.27 -17.26
N LEU A 10 -26.82 -10.66 -18.18
CA LEU A 10 -25.41 -10.33 -18.04
C LEU A 10 -25.27 -9.33 -16.88
N LEU A 11 -24.79 -9.81 -15.73
CA LEU A 11 -24.47 -8.96 -14.59
C LEU A 11 -23.18 -8.19 -14.94
N LEU A 12 -23.31 -7.00 -15.52
CA LEU A 12 -22.19 -6.06 -15.64
C LEU A 12 -21.82 -5.59 -14.23
N ILE A 13 -20.74 -6.13 -13.68
CA ILE A 13 -20.02 -5.50 -12.57
C ILE A 13 -19.31 -4.29 -13.17
N ALA A 14 -19.99 -3.15 -13.18
CA ALA A 14 -19.33 -1.87 -13.41
C ALA A 14 -18.43 -1.61 -12.20
N ALA A 15 -17.11 -1.75 -12.38
CA ALA A 15 -16.15 -1.20 -11.44
C ALA A 15 -16.37 0.33 -11.44
N ALA A 16 -16.98 0.84 -10.37
CA ALA A 16 -17.12 2.27 -10.20
C ALA A 16 -15.71 2.86 -10.05
N MET A 17 -15.25 3.58 -11.07
CA MET A 17 -14.10 4.47 -10.91
C MET A 17 -14.53 5.59 -9.98
N ALA A 18 -14.28 5.41 -8.69
CA ALA A 18 -14.39 6.50 -7.74
C ALA A 18 -13.34 7.55 -8.12
N ASN A 19 -13.78 8.74 -8.54
CA ASN A 19 -12.93 9.93 -8.56
C ASN A 19 -12.70 10.36 -7.10
N ALA A 20 -11.93 9.56 -6.36
CA ALA A 20 -11.38 9.93 -5.08
C ALA A 20 -10.41 11.10 -5.32
N GLN A 21 -10.58 12.19 -4.58
CA GLN A 21 -9.62 13.29 -4.63
C GLN A 21 -8.35 12.83 -3.91
N ILE A 22 -7.39 12.33 -4.67
CA ILE A 22 -6.10 11.91 -4.13
C ILE A 22 -5.26 13.15 -3.87
N ARG A 23 -4.77 13.31 -2.64
CA ARG A 23 -3.74 14.32 -2.34
C ARG A 23 -2.39 13.64 -2.34
N VAL A 24 -1.53 14.04 -3.27
CA VAL A 24 -0.17 13.53 -3.44
C VAL A 24 0.80 14.60 -2.94
N THR A 25 1.62 14.27 -1.94
CA THR A 25 2.66 15.16 -1.42
C THR A 25 4.03 14.58 -1.74
N ALA A 26 4.82 15.30 -2.55
CA ALA A 26 6.18 14.90 -2.92
C ALA A 26 7.19 15.40 -1.88
N GLN A 27 8.18 14.58 -1.55
CA GLN A 27 9.42 15.03 -0.91
C GLN A 27 10.61 14.54 -1.75
N PRO A 28 11.50 15.45 -2.22
CA PRO A 28 12.72 15.03 -2.89
C PRO A 28 13.61 14.28 -1.92
N VAL A 29 14.17 13.14 -2.36
CA VAL A 29 15.28 12.53 -1.64
C VAL A 29 16.53 13.36 -1.98
N PRO A 30 17.18 14.06 -1.02
CA PRO A 30 18.21 15.03 -1.34
C PRO A 30 19.38 14.41 -2.12
N ALA A 31 19.90 15.13 -3.11
CA ALA A 31 21.06 14.70 -3.88
C ALA A 31 22.28 14.52 -2.96
N GLY A 32 22.91 13.34 -3.01
CA GLY A 32 24.04 12.99 -2.12
C GLY A 32 23.62 12.41 -0.77
N VAL A 33 22.33 12.21 -0.51
CA VAL A 33 21.90 11.31 0.57
C VAL A 33 22.25 9.90 0.14
N ASN A 34 23.27 9.37 0.80
CA ASN A 34 23.50 7.94 0.86
C ASN A 34 22.17 7.33 1.34
N LEU A 35 21.57 6.41 0.57
CA LEU A 35 20.34 5.72 0.95
C LEU A 35 20.71 4.70 2.07
N ASN A 36 21.47 5.14 3.06
CA ASN A 36 21.99 4.36 4.18
C ASN A 36 21.67 5.03 5.52
N ASN A 37 21.17 6.27 5.54
CA ASN A 37 21.18 7.06 6.78
C ASN A 37 20.01 8.03 7.02
N ASN A 38 19.03 8.12 6.13
CA ASN A 38 17.86 8.97 6.38
C ASN A 38 16.59 8.13 6.28
N GLY A 39 16.29 7.39 7.36
CA GLY A 39 14.92 7.02 7.63
C GLY A 39 14.09 8.30 7.70
N LEU A 40 13.19 8.50 6.74
CA LEU A 40 12.19 9.55 6.86
C LEU A 40 11.25 9.10 7.96
N ALA A 41 11.06 9.95 8.99
CA ALA A 41 10.30 9.58 10.17
C ALA A 41 8.93 9.02 9.74
N PRO A 42 8.54 7.82 10.21
CA PRO A 42 7.25 7.26 9.89
C PRO A 42 6.12 8.22 10.24
N GLN A 43 5.05 8.23 9.44
CA GLN A 43 3.85 8.98 9.77
C GLN A 43 3.33 8.54 11.16
N VAL A 44 2.57 9.39 11.85
CA VAL A 44 2.12 9.08 13.21
C VAL A 44 1.20 7.85 13.19
N ALA A 45 1.72 6.72 13.71
CA ALA A 45 1.06 5.41 13.85
C ALA A 45 0.79 4.65 12.54
N PRO A 46 1.81 4.19 11.80
CA PRO A 46 1.62 3.30 10.66
C PRO A 46 1.22 1.89 11.15
N ASP A 47 0.52 1.13 10.31
CA ASP A 47 0.25 -0.29 10.54
C ASP A 47 1.06 -1.22 9.63
N TYR A 48 1.85 -0.65 8.71
CA TYR A 48 2.99 -1.27 8.06
C TYR A 48 4.00 -0.16 7.71
N SER A 49 5.30 -0.42 7.85
CA SER A 49 6.35 0.56 7.53
C SER A 49 7.64 -0.13 7.15
N ASN A 50 8.12 0.13 5.93
CA ASN A 50 9.43 -0.24 5.44
C ASN A 50 10.18 0.98 4.90
N THR A 51 10.43 1.95 5.78
CA THR A 51 10.91 3.30 5.40
C THR A 51 12.26 3.68 6.01
N THR A 52 12.83 2.83 6.85
CA THR A 52 13.96 3.21 7.72
C THR A 52 15.32 2.78 7.17
N ASN A 53 15.39 1.61 6.53
CA ASN A 53 16.66 0.96 6.17
C ASN A 53 16.76 0.82 4.64
N PRO A 54 17.38 1.75 3.93
CA PRO A 54 17.45 1.65 2.47
C PRO A 54 18.65 0.79 2.03
N THR A 55 18.55 0.22 0.83
CA THR A 55 19.58 -0.68 0.27
C THR A 55 20.44 -0.03 -0.81
N ASN A 56 20.11 1.20 -1.23
CA ASN A 56 20.58 1.87 -2.46
C ASN A 56 20.16 1.24 -3.80
N TYR A 57 19.34 0.21 -3.78
CA TYR A 57 18.83 -0.41 -4.98
C TYR A 57 17.39 0.03 -5.25
N TYR A 58 16.98 -0.12 -6.51
CA TYR A 58 15.62 0.03 -6.96
C TYR A 58 15.34 -1.04 -8.02
N PHE A 59 14.08 -1.40 -8.20
CA PHE A 59 13.69 -2.40 -9.20
C PHE A 59 12.94 -1.75 -10.37
N PRO A 60 13.56 -1.60 -11.56
CA PRO A 60 12.89 -1.11 -12.75
C PRO A 60 12.03 -2.24 -13.36
N GLY A 61 10.71 -2.19 -13.13
CA GLY A 61 9.78 -3.20 -13.62
C GLY A 61 9.61 -3.23 -15.15
N GLY A 62 10.04 -2.17 -15.85
CA GLY A 62 9.74 -1.95 -17.25
C GLY A 62 8.46 -1.11 -17.44
N ALA A 63 8.33 -0.51 -18.62
CA ALA A 63 7.25 0.44 -18.88
C ALA A 63 5.90 -0.28 -18.88
N GLY A 64 4.98 0.18 -18.04
CA GLY A 64 3.63 -0.36 -17.90
C GLY A 64 3.52 -1.58 -16.99
N ALA A 65 4.63 -2.22 -16.61
CA ALA A 65 4.61 -3.37 -15.72
C ALA A 65 4.17 -2.97 -14.30
N ILE A 66 3.36 -3.81 -13.65
CA ILE A 66 2.91 -3.62 -12.28
C ILE A 66 3.84 -4.41 -11.37
N VAL A 67 4.67 -3.72 -10.59
CA VAL A 67 5.53 -4.33 -9.58
C VAL A 67 4.84 -4.19 -8.23
N ALA A 68 4.55 -5.30 -7.55
CA ALA A 68 3.84 -5.28 -6.27
C ALA A 68 4.55 -6.07 -5.17
N ASP A 69 4.57 -5.48 -3.98
CA ASP A 69 5.11 -6.07 -2.75
C ASP A 69 4.04 -6.85 -1.99
N ASP A 70 4.42 -7.89 -1.25
CA ASP A 70 3.54 -8.51 -0.26
C ASP A 70 3.61 -7.73 1.06
N VAL A 71 2.48 -7.14 1.45
CA VAL A 71 2.39 -6.27 2.61
C VAL A 71 1.51 -6.94 3.66
N HIS A 72 2.10 -7.30 4.79
CA HIS A 72 1.41 -7.85 5.95
C HIS A 72 1.31 -6.78 7.04
N ARG A 73 0.15 -6.13 7.11
CA ARG A 73 -0.14 -5.08 8.09
C ARG A 73 -0.44 -5.67 9.46
N ILE A 74 -0.19 -4.92 10.53
CA ILE A 74 -0.53 -5.35 11.90
C ILE A 74 -2.02 -5.15 12.24
N THR A 75 -2.79 -4.48 11.37
CA THR A 75 -4.24 -4.31 11.51
C THR A 75 -4.97 -4.48 10.18
N SER A 76 -6.28 -4.71 10.24
CA SER A 76 -7.19 -4.64 9.08
C SER A 76 -8.06 -3.37 9.07
N LEU A 77 -7.64 -2.31 9.79
CA LEU A 77 -8.37 -1.05 9.80
C LEU A 77 -8.38 -0.41 8.39
N PRO A 78 -9.37 0.43 8.04
CA PRO A 78 -9.33 1.09 6.74
C PRO A 78 -8.06 1.93 6.56
N ILE A 79 -7.40 1.83 5.40
CA ILE A 79 -6.18 2.58 5.08
C ILE A 79 -6.56 4.01 4.73
N ALA A 80 -5.98 4.99 5.42
CA ALA A 80 -6.20 6.41 5.14
C ALA A 80 -5.12 7.00 4.22
N GLN A 81 -3.90 6.45 4.28
CA GLN A 81 -2.74 6.99 3.60
C GLN A 81 -1.76 5.88 3.24
N ILE A 82 -1.12 6.03 2.09
CA ILE A 82 -0.06 5.15 1.61
C ILE A 82 1.13 6.01 1.20
N SER A 83 2.33 5.66 1.65
CA SER A 83 3.57 6.25 1.14
C SER A 83 4.34 5.23 0.33
N PHE A 84 5.00 5.68 -0.74
CA PHE A 84 5.88 4.85 -1.56
C PHE A 84 7.09 5.65 -2.06
N GLY A 85 8.17 4.93 -2.34
CA GLY A 85 9.42 5.49 -2.82
C GLY A 85 9.78 4.91 -4.18
N TYR A 86 10.22 5.77 -5.10
CA TYR A 86 10.68 5.33 -6.42
C TYR A 86 11.90 6.12 -6.89
N TYR A 87 12.61 5.54 -7.86
CA TYR A 87 13.65 6.20 -8.62
C TYR A 87 13.22 6.29 -10.08
N ALA A 88 13.33 7.47 -10.68
CA ALA A 88 13.06 7.72 -12.10
C ALA A 88 14.19 8.60 -12.66
N PRO A 89 15.27 8.00 -13.21
CA PRO A 89 16.48 8.74 -13.56
C PRO A 89 16.32 9.65 -14.77
N THR A 90 15.51 9.25 -15.76
CA THR A 90 15.51 9.91 -17.07
C THR A 90 14.34 10.86 -17.27
N ALA A 91 13.12 10.45 -16.95
CA ALA A 91 11.91 11.20 -17.24
C ALA A 91 10.90 11.13 -16.08
N ALA A 92 9.97 12.08 -16.08
CA ALA A 92 8.83 12.08 -15.18
C ALA A 92 7.82 10.99 -15.60
N PRO A 93 7.54 9.99 -14.75
CA PRO A 93 6.60 8.93 -15.10
C PRO A 93 5.17 9.29 -14.72
N ASP A 94 4.21 8.95 -15.58
CA ASP A 94 2.85 8.64 -15.14
C ASP A 94 2.86 7.39 -14.27
N VAL A 95 2.21 7.46 -13.10
CA VAL A 95 2.19 6.38 -12.10
C VAL A 95 0.75 5.98 -11.78
N THR A 96 0.52 4.68 -11.68
CA THR A 96 -0.74 4.11 -11.16
C THR A 96 -0.44 3.14 -10.04
N MET A 97 -1.11 3.30 -8.90
CA MET A 97 -1.05 2.37 -7.77
C MET A 97 -2.15 1.32 -7.90
N TYR A 98 -1.83 0.07 -7.57
CA TYR A 98 -2.73 -1.08 -7.57
C TYR A 98 -2.65 -1.77 -6.22
N ILE A 99 -3.80 -2.17 -5.69
CA ILE A 99 -3.90 -2.90 -4.43
C ILE A 99 -4.70 -4.16 -4.70
N TYR A 100 -4.10 -5.32 -4.43
CA TYR A 100 -4.74 -6.62 -4.57
C TYR A 100 -4.84 -7.32 -3.22
N ASN A 101 -5.79 -8.25 -3.13
CA ASN A 101 -5.95 -9.11 -1.98
C ASN A 101 -4.81 -10.15 -1.91
N ASN A 102 -4.17 -10.33 -0.76
CA ASN A 102 -3.23 -11.41 -0.54
C ASN A 102 -3.85 -12.45 0.43
N VAL A 103 -4.31 -13.58 -0.10
CA VAL A 103 -5.00 -14.62 0.71
C VAL A 103 -4.04 -15.51 1.52
N GLY A 104 -2.79 -15.10 1.71
CA GLY A 104 -1.85 -15.70 2.67
C GLY A 104 -1.07 -16.92 2.18
N ASP A 105 -1.06 -17.17 0.87
CA ASP A 105 -0.43 -18.34 0.23
C ASP A 105 0.33 -17.99 -1.06
N PHE A 106 0.60 -16.71 -1.29
CA PHE A 106 1.16 -16.17 -2.55
C PHE A 106 0.34 -16.54 -3.79
N THR A 107 -0.96 -16.83 -3.64
CA THR A 107 -1.84 -17.11 -4.78
C THR A 107 -1.95 -15.87 -5.67
N LEU A 108 -1.44 -16.03 -6.90
CA LEU A 108 -1.52 -15.07 -7.98
C LEU A 108 -2.17 -15.79 -9.20
N PRO A 109 -3.03 -15.13 -9.98
CA PRO A 109 -3.38 -13.72 -9.89
C PRO A 109 -4.29 -13.40 -8.70
N ALA A 110 -3.89 -12.41 -7.92
CA ALA A 110 -4.66 -11.85 -6.83
C ALA A 110 -5.83 -10.99 -7.33
N ALA A 111 -6.94 -10.97 -6.58
CA ALA A 111 -8.09 -10.13 -6.90
C ALA A 111 -7.80 -8.66 -6.65
N LEU A 112 -8.06 -7.78 -7.63
CA LEU A 112 -7.89 -6.34 -7.49
C LEU A 112 -8.91 -5.78 -6.50
N ILE A 113 -8.43 -5.06 -5.49
CA ILE A 113 -9.23 -4.33 -4.51
C ILE A 113 -9.46 -2.90 -4.99
N ALA A 114 -8.38 -2.21 -5.39
CA ALA A 114 -8.44 -0.82 -5.82
C ALA A 114 -7.29 -0.45 -6.75
N SER A 115 -7.51 0.55 -7.60
CA SER A 115 -6.47 1.17 -8.43
C SER A 115 -6.61 2.68 -8.40
N TYR A 116 -5.49 3.39 -8.35
CA TYR A 116 -5.44 4.84 -8.22
C TYR A 116 -4.47 5.43 -9.25
N PRO A 117 -4.97 6.13 -10.30
CA PRO A 117 -4.10 6.88 -11.20
C PRO A 117 -3.57 8.11 -10.45
N LEU A 118 -2.25 8.17 -10.24
CA LEU A 118 -1.59 9.26 -9.52
C LEU A 118 -1.19 10.42 -10.46
N GLY A 119 -1.25 10.18 -11.77
CA GLY A 119 -0.81 11.13 -12.80
C GLY A 119 0.70 11.17 -12.94
N THR A 120 1.19 12.21 -13.60
CA THR A 120 2.62 12.44 -13.82
C THR A 120 3.29 12.88 -12.53
N LEU A 121 4.25 12.09 -12.04
CA LEU A 121 5.06 12.41 -10.87
C LEU A 121 6.45 12.89 -11.29
N ASN A 122 7.18 13.49 -10.36
CA ASN A 122 8.51 14.05 -10.62
C ASN A 122 9.49 13.00 -11.18
N GLY A 123 10.28 13.40 -12.17
CA GLY A 123 11.39 12.61 -12.70
C GLY A 123 12.75 13.07 -12.17
N SER A 124 13.81 12.61 -12.84
CA SER A 124 15.19 13.04 -12.63
C SER A 124 15.72 12.83 -11.21
N GLY A 125 15.42 11.68 -10.59
CA GLY A 125 15.96 11.33 -9.29
C GLY A 125 15.10 10.35 -8.50
N ALA A 126 15.40 10.26 -7.19
CA ALA A 126 14.63 9.49 -6.22
C ALA A 126 13.62 10.39 -5.52
N TRP A 127 12.41 9.87 -5.36
CA TRP A 127 11.29 10.60 -4.78
C TRP A 127 10.49 9.71 -3.85
N ILE A 128 9.97 10.32 -2.79
CA ILE A 128 9.02 9.70 -1.90
C ILE A 128 7.72 10.49 -1.95
N TYR A 129 6.63 9.76 -2.07
CA TYR A 129 5.29 10.31 -2.19
C TYR A 129 4.38 9.73 -1.15
N THR A 130 3.56 10.60 -0.60
CA THR A 130 2.49 10.22 0.30
C THR A 130 1.16 10.56 -0.33
N ILE A 131 0.31 9.54 -0.40
CA ILE A 131 -1.02 9.52 -1.01
C ILE A 131 -2.03 9.52 0.12
N SER A 132 -2.76 10.61 0.31
CA SER A 132 -3.94 10.62 1.19
C SER A 132 -5.17 10.21 0.41
N LEU A 133 -5.87 9.19 0.88
CA LEU A 133 -7.11 8.70 0.30
C LEU A 133 -8.28 9.54 0.82
N SER A 134 -9.03 10.20 -0.07
CA SER A 134 -10.22 10.98 0.33
C SER A 134 -11.30 10.13 0.99
N THR A 135 -11.29 8.82 0.70
CA THR A 135 -12.15 7.82 1.33
C THR A 135 -11.23 6.68 1.78
N PRO A 136 -11.16 6.39 3.08
CA PRO A 136 -10.34 5.30 3.57
C PRO A 136 -10.69 3.97 2.89
N LEU A 137 -9.66 3.23 2.50
CA LEU A 137 -9.82 1.96 1.80
C LEU A 137 -10.02 0.82 2.80
N ALA A 138 -11.20 0.20 2.78
CA ALA A 138 -11.40 -1.07 3.48
C ALA A 138 -10.61 -2.17 2.77
N ALA A 139 -9.62 -2.74 3.45
CA ALA A 139 -8.73 -3.75 2.91
C ALA A 139 -8.30 -4.72 4.03
N PRO A 140 -8.09 -6.01 3.73
CA PRO A 140 -7.51 -6.95 4.69
C PRO A 140 -6.11 -6.51 5.13
N ALA A 141 -5.60 -7.14 6.19
CA ALA A 141 -4.25 -6.92 6.68
C ALA A 141 -3.19 -7.34 5.64
N ASP A 142 -3.45 -8.45 4.95
CA ASP A 142 -2.55 -9.02 3.96
C ASP A 142 -2.93 -8.52 2.56
N LEU A 143 -1.99 -7.83 1.90
CA LEU A 143 -2.21 -7.18 0.62
C LEU A 143 -1.03 -7.41 -0.33
N TRP A 144 -1.31 -7.24 -1.61
CA TRP A 144 -0.27 -6.88 -2.58
C TRP A 144 -0.43 -5.41 -2.92
N ILE A 145 0.61 -4.60 -2.72
CA ILE A 145 0.59 -3.18 -3.06
C ILE A 145 1.63 -2.95 -4.15
N GLY A 146 1.18 -2.50 -5.31
CA GLY A 146 2.03 -2.34 -6.47
C GLY A 146 1.84 -1.06 -7.24
N PHE A 147 2.81 -0.79 -8.10
CA PHE A 147 2.90 0.43 -8.88
C PHE A 147 3.29 0.08 -10.31
N SER A 148 2.64 0.76 -11.25
CA SER A 148 3.04 0.79 -12.65
C SER A 148 3.56 2.16 -13.00
N PHE A 149 4.69 2.19 -13.71
CA PHE A 149 5.33 3.39 -14.21
C PHE A 149 5.29 3.38 -15.74
N SER A 150 4.95 4.50 -16.35
CA SER A 150 4.96 4.65 -17.82
C SER A 150 6.38 4.64 -18.44
N VAL A 151 7.43 4.82 -17.63
CA VAL A 151 8.82 4.90 -18.08
C VAL A 151 9.56 3.63 -17.66
N ALA A 152 10.33 3.05 -18.58
CA ALA A 152 10.91 1.71 -18.40
C ALA A 152 12.02 1.61 -17.34
N ASP A 153 12.74 2.70 -17.08
CA ASP A 153 13.81 2.76 -16.09
C ASP A 153 13.36 3.37 -14.76
N ALA A 154 12.06 3.64 -14.60
CA ALA A 154 11.47 4.01 -13.33
C ALA A 154 11.12 2.74 -12.52
N GLY A 155 11.27 2.81 -11.20
CA GLY A 155 11.06 1.64 -10.37
C GLY A 155 11.01 1.93 -8.87
N LEU A 156 10.49 0.98 -8.10
CA LEU A 156 10.34 1.09 -6.66
C LEU A 156 11.70 1.00 -5.95
N LEU A 157 11.91 1.86 -4.96
CA LEU A 157 13.10 1.81 -4.11
C LEU A 157 13.04 0.58 -3.20
N ILE A 158 14.17 -0.07 -3.01
CA ILE A 158 14.30 -1.26 -2.16
C ILE A 158 14.77 -0.87 -0.76
N TYR A 159 13.99 -1.25 0.24
CA TYR A 159 14.24 -1.03 1.66
C TYR A 159 14.08 -2.34 2.42
N ASP A 160 14.85 -2.57 3.47
CA ASP A 160 14.73 -3.77 4.28
C ASP A 160 15.49 -3.67 5.61
N PRO A 161 14.97 -4.22 6.73
CA PRO A 161 13.65 -4.83 6.89
C PRO A 161 12.53 -3.84 7.26
N PRO A 162 11.26 -4.22 7.05
CA PRO A 162 10.11 -3.52 7.62
C PRO A 162 10.26 -3.34 9.13
N THR A 163 9.99 -2.14 9.61
CA THR A 163 9.99 -1.79 11.04
C THR A 163 8.63 -2.00 11.70
N VAL A 164 7.55 -2.04 10.92
CA VAL A 164 6.18 -2.35 11.36
C VAL A 164 5.54 -3.27 10.34
N GLY A 165 4.83 -4.31 10.80
CA GLY A 165 4.31 -5.35 9.93
C GLY A 165 5.41 -6.28 9.42
N THR A 166 5.11 -7.06 8.40
CA THR A 166 6.07 -7.95 7.73
C THR A 166 5.88 -7.93 6.22
N SER A 167 6.89 -8.37 5.50
CA SER A 167 6.91 -8.57 4.05
C SER A 167 7.93 -9.68 3.77
N HIS A 168 7.63 -10.56 2.82
CA HIS A 168 8.50 -11.68 2.48
C HIS A 168 9.56 -11.25 1.48
N ASP A 169 10.61 -12.07 1.30
CA ASP A 169 11.68 -11.80 0.32
C ASP A 169 11.23 -12.01 -1.14
N LEU A 170 10.13 -11.39 -1.55
CA LEU A 170 9.51 -11.60 -2.83
C LEU A 170 8.67 -10.41 -3.28
N PHE A 171 8.32 -10.44 -4.56
CA PHE A 171 7.39 -9.51 -5.15
C PHE A 171 6.66 -10.18 -6.31
N THR A 172 5.75 -9.49 -6.97
CA THR A 172 5.13 -9.95 -8.20
C THR A 172 5.24 -8.90 -9.30
N ILE A 173 5.36 -9.36 -10.54
CA ILE A 173 5.26 -8.54 -11.75
C ILE A 173 4.01 -8.96 -12.49
N ASP A 174 3.14 -7.99 -12.80
CA ASP A 174 1.90 -8.16 -13.55
C ASP A 174 1.01 -9.27 -13.00
N ASN A 175 1.07 -9.51 -11.69
CA ASN A 175 0.30 -10.56 -11.02
C ASN A 175 0.59 -11.97 -11.59
N GLY A 176 1.76 -12.15 -12.22
CA GLY A 176 2.12 -13.34 -13.00
C GLY A 176 2.78 -14.47 -12.20
N GLY A 177 3.16 -14.21 -10.94
CA GLY A 177 3.78 -15.18 -10.05
C GLY A 177 4.77 -14.51 -9.08
N PRO A 178 5.18 -15.21 -8.00
CA PRO A 178 6.14 -14.67 -7.06
C PRO A 178 7.56 -14.70 -7.65
N TYR A 179 8.24 -13.58 -7.56
CA TYR A 179 9.66 -13.40 -7.85
C TYR A 179 10.39 -13.29 -6.53
N TRP A 180 11.27 -14.25 -6.24
CA TRP A 180 12.09 -14.25 -5.04
C TRP A 180 13.36 -13.44 -5.29
N PHE A 181 13.72 -12.54 -4.37
CA PHE A 181 14.96 -11.76 -4.49
C PHE A 181 16.21 -12.60 -4.18
N GLY A 182 16.08 -13.69 -3.42
CA GLY A 182 17.16 -14.66 -3.22
C GLY A 182 18.07 -14.36 -2.03
N GLY A 183 17.63 -13.51 -1.10
CA GLY A 183 18.12 -13.46 0.28
C GLY A 183 19.30 -12.54 0.58
N ASN A 184 19.80 -11.72 -0.36
CA ASN A 184 20.73 -10.64 -0.01
C ASN A 184 20.90 -9.56 -1.12
N PRO A 185 20.36 -8.34 -0.95
CA PRO A 185 19.48 -7.96 0.16
C PRO A 185 18.17 -8.74 0.09
N VAL A 186 17.61 -9.05 1.27
CA VAL A 186 16.17 -9.30 1.34
C VAL A 186 15.52 -8.00 0.87
N ALA A 187 14.69 -8.03 -0.15
CA ALA A 187 14.30 -6.80 -0.81
C ALA A 187 12.78 -6.62 -0.78
N ASN A 188 12.36 -5.82 0.19
CA ASN A 188 11.02 -5.27 0.28
C ASN A 188 11.03 -3.87 -0.36
N PHE A 189 9.88 -3.34 -0.78
CA PHE A 189 9.84 -2.01 -1.36
C PHE A 189 9.61 -0.93 -0.29
N TYR A 190 10.07 0.30 -0.54
CA TYR A 190 9.72 1.44 0.30
C TYR A 190 8.22 1.64 0.27
N LEU A 191 7.56 1.24 1.33
CA LEU A 191 6.11 1.31 1.50
C LEU A 191 5.78 1.61 2.95
N GLU A 192 4.72 2.38 3.15
CA GLU A 192 4.13 2.64 4.45
C GLU A 192 2.61 2.74 4.30
N THR A 193 1.86 2.14 5.22
CA THR A 193 0.41 2.32 5.32
C THR A 193 0.04 2.92 6.66
N VAL A 194 -0.87 3.89 6.64
CA VAL A 194 -1.42 4.50 7.86
C VAL A 194 -2.92 4.22 7.89
N PRO A 195 -3.42 3.54 8.93
CA PRO A 195 -4.83 3.29 9.08
C PRO A 195 -5.57 4.55 9.56
N VAL A 196 -6.89 4.57 9.39
CA VAL A 196 -7.73 5.53 10.12
C VAL A 196 -7.55 5.27 11.62
N PRO A 197 -7.16 6.28 12.42
CA PRO A 197 -7.06 6.11 13.87
C PRO A 197 -8.40 5.64 14.42
N GLU A 198 -8.39 4.60 15.26
CA GLU A 198 -9.58 4.29 16.03
C GLU A 198 -9.94 5.52 16.87
N PRO A 199 -11.20 5.99 16.84
CA PRO A 199 -11.60 7.10 17.68
C PRO A 199 -11.31 6.72 19.13
N ALA A 200 -10.37 7.41 19.78
CA ALA A 200 -10.02 7.22 21.19
C ALA A 200 -11.26 7.32 22.12
N SER A 201 -12.35 7.91 21.62
CA SER A 201 -13.67 7.93 22.22
C SER A 201 -14.28 6.54 22.49
N LEU A 202 -13.98 5.49 21.71
CA LEU A 202 -14.47 4.13 21.99
C LEU A 202 -13.83 3.53 23.26
N LEU A 203 -12.55 3.78 23.49
CA LEU A 203 -11.85 3.37 24.72
C LEU A 203 -12.32 4.19 25.92
N ALA A 204 -12.54 5.51 25.74
CA ALA A 204 -13.07 6.37 26.80
C ALA A 204 -14.52 6.00 27.20
N LEU A 205 -15.39 5.67 26.24
CA LEU A 205 -16.77 5.19 26.49
C LEU A 205 -16.78 3.86 27.26
N GLY A 206 -15.88 2.93 26.95
CA GLY A 206 -15.75 1.67 27.69
C GLY A 206 -15.38 1.89 29.17
N SER A 207 -14.45 2.80 29.44
CA SER A 207 -14.08 3.17 30.82
C SER A 207 -15.19 3.90 31.59
N GLY A 208 -15.95 4.76 30.91
CA GLY A 208 -17.07 5.49 31.49
C GLY A 208 -18.24 4.57 31.90
N VAL A 209 -18.54 3.56 31.08
CA VAL A 209 -19.61 2.58 31.37
C VAL A 209 -19.22 1.67 32.55
N MET A 210 -17.95 1.23 32.63
CA MET A 210 -17.46 0.45 33.78
C MET A 210 -17.46 1.27 35.07
N GLY A 211 -17.13 2.56 35.00
CA GLY A 211 -17.26 3.49 36.14
C GLY A 211 -18.71 3.64 36.63
N LEU A 212 -19.68 3.69 35.71
CA LEU A 212 -21.11 3.74 36.02
C LEU A 212 -21.63 2.45 36.67
N PHE A 213 -21.18 1.27 36.23
CA PHE A 213 -21.54 -0.01 36.88
C PHE A 213 -20.89 -0.16 38.27
N ALA A 214 -19.65 0.31 38.45
CA ALA A 214 -18.99 0.31 39.75
C ALA A 214 -19.66 1.25 40.76
N LEU A 215 -20.13 2.42 40.31
CA LEU A 215 -20.87 3.37 41.15
C LEU A 215 -22.28 2.86 41.51
N ARG A 216 -22.93 2.13 40.60
CA ARG A 216 -24.27 1.55 40.86
C ARG A 216 -24.25 0.43 41.90
N ARG A 217 -23.15 -0.34 42.00
CA ARG A 217 -22.98 -1.39 43.03
C ARG A 217 -22.69 -0.87 44.44
N ARG A 218 -22.27 0.39 44.58
CA ARG A 218 -21.98 1.01 45.89
C ARG A 218 -23.20 1.60 46.59
N ARG A 219 -24.37 1.57 45.96
CA ARG A 219 -25.64 2.13 46.49
C ARG A 219 -26.73 1.07 46.73
N ALA A 220 -26.40 -0.22 46.62
CA ALA A 220 -27.30 -1.32 47.00
C ALA A 220 -26.81 -1.96 48.30
#